data_AF-A0A285VCZ5-F1
#
_entry.id   AF-A0A285VCZ5-F1
#
_cell.length_a   1.000
_cell.length_b   1.000
_cell.length_c   1.000
_cell.angle_alpha   90.00
_cell.angle_beta   90.00
_cell.angle_gamma   90.00
#
_symmetry.space_group_name_H-M   'P 1'
#
loop_
_entity.id
_entity.type
_entity.pdbx_description
1 polymer ?
#
loop_
_entity_poly.entity_id
_entity_poly.type
_entity_poly.pdbx_seq_one_letter_code
_entity_poly.pdbx_strand_id
1 'polypeptide(L)'
;MLQPMSQQERTFPHIEGQRGLATVAQLLGAGWTTSSLRHARRTRFQEPMPRVVAPHRGRVDGATALVAAALWAGPRAVLTGGVALGRLGIEVSPQHVATFVIPETGRAREHDRARLIRSTRELEVVRRSGPLVVTGAARAIADAAVHESHRPEDLEHWSIAVLQRGLTTPEVLEQELWLRPRAKVEAVWRGLAGFVDGAWSRPEVALRREVDGDGGFPPLLTNCRLETLEGQLLGTPDGYLEEAGTAIQVHSRAHHQGFDDAGGDLWGRTVEKDSDLVAAGVRVVGVTPWTLYTKPQRFLNRLRQVVALGLESPRPAVRVVRRDAA
;
A
#
# COMPACT_ATOMS: atom_id res chain seq x y z
N MET A 1 40.79 -3.16 -59.29
CA MET A 1 39.36 -2.78 -59.32
C MET A 1 38.71 -3.40 -58.09
N LEU A 2 38.65 -2.66 -56.99
CA LEU A 2 38.06 -3.12 -55.73
C LEU A 2 36.54 -3.16 -55.90
N GLN A 3 35.94 -4.35 -55.84
CA GLN A 3 34.50 -4.49 -55.80
C GLN A 3 33.94 -3.72 -54.59
N PRO A 4 32.86 -2.94 -54.74
CA PRO A 4 32.19 -2.34 -53.60
C PRO A 4 31.70 -3.48 -52.71
N MET A 5 32.19 -3.53 -51.47
CA MET A 5 31.66 -4.44 -50.45
C MET A 5 30.15 -4.23 -50.37
N SER A 6 29.41 -5.26 -50.78
CA SER A 6 27.96 -5.32 -50.72
C SER A 6 27.50 -4.85 -49.34
N GLN A 7 26.59 -3.87 -49.28
CA GLN A 7 25.86 -3.55 -48.06
C GLN A 7 25.02 -4.78 -47.71
N GLN A 8 25.60 -5.73 -46.97
CA GLN A 8 24.86 -6.84 -46.40
C GLN A 8 23.73 -6.19 -45.58
N GLU A 9 22.49 -6.47 -45.98
CA GLU A 9 21.31 -5.81 -45.44
C GLU A 9 21.20 -6.21 -43.97
N ARG A 10 21.72 -5.36 -43.08
CA ARG A 10 21.76 -5.64 -41.64
C ARG A 10 20.32 -5.76 -41.16
N THR A 11 19.94 -6.96 -40.75
CA THR A 11 18.60 -7.22 -40.19
C THR A 11 18.49 -6.57 -38.83
N PHE A 12 17.34 -5.96 -38.55
CA PHE A 12 17.05 -5.45 -37.20
C PHE A 12 16.86 -6.65 -36.25
N PRO A 13 17.54 -6.70 -35.10
CA PRO A 13 17.49 -7.86 -34.23
C PRO A 13 16.10 -8.02 -33.61
N HIS A 14 15.62 -9.26 -33.53
CA HIS A 14 14.49 -9.61 -32.69
C HIS A 14 14.99 -9.83 -31.27
N ILE A 15 14.56 -8.99 -30.32
CA ILE A 15 14.91 -9.12 -28.90
C ILE A 15 13.63 -9.37 -28.12
N GLU A 16 13.60 -10.52 -27.43
CA GLU A 16 12.44 -10.98 -26.68
C GLU A 16 11.97 -9.92 -25.66
N GLY A 17 10.66 -9.72 -25.56
CA GLY A 17 10.06 -8.78 -24.62
C GLY A 17 10.24 -7.29 -24.98
N GLN A 18 11.02 -6.92 -26.00
CA GLN A 18 11.24 -5.52 -26.39
C GLN A 18 10.28 -5.00 -27.45
N ARG A 19 9.26 -5.78 -27.85
CA ARG A 19 8.22 -5.38 -28.82
C ARG A 19 8.78 -4.81 -30.13
N GLY A 20 9.83 -5.44 -30.66
CA GLY A 20 10.47 -4.99 -31.91
C GLY A 20 11.33 -3.72 -31.76
N LEU A 21 11.63 -3.31 -30.52
CA LEU A 21 12.56 -2.21 -30.23
C LEU A 21 13.95 -2.74 -29.92
N ALA A 22 14.95 -1.89 -30.14
CA ALA A 22 16.32 -2.12 -29.68
C ALA A 22 16.97 -0.80 -29.25
N THR A 23 17.81 -0.84 -28.22
CA THR A 23 18.67 0.29 -27.87
C THR A 23 19.80 0.44 -28.89
N VAL A 24 20.34 1.65 -29.03
CA VAL A 24 21.54 1.89 -29.86
C VAL A 24 22.69 0.98 -29.42
N ALA A 25 22.86 0.74 -28.11
CA ALA A 25 23.89 -0.17 -27.60
C ALA A 25 23.68 -1.62 -28.08
N GLN A 26 22.44 -2.11 -28.06
CA GLN A 26 22.10 -3.45 -28.58
C GLN A 26 22.34 -3.54 -30.09
N LEU A 27 21.99 -2.50 -30.86
CA LEU A 27 22.23 -2.49 -32.31
C LEU A 27 23.72 -2.48 -32.64
N LEU A 28 24.53 -1.68 -31.92
CA LEU A 28 25.98 -1.70 -32.07
C LEU A 28 26.56 -3.08 -31.71
N GLY A 29 26.09 -3.69 -30.62
CA GLY A 29 26.46 -5.06 -30.25
C GLY A 29 26.05 -6.10 -31.30
N ALA A 30 24.97 -5.86 -32.04
CA ALA A 30 24.51 -6.68 -33.16
C ALA A 30 25.20 -6.34 -34.52
N GLY A 31 26.30 -5.58 -34.52
CA GLY A 31 27.09 -5.29 -35.72
C GLY A 31 26.60 -4.12 -36.58
N TRP A 32 25.65 -3.32 -36.09
CA TRP A 32 25.34 -2.04 -36.72
C TRP A 32 26.44 -1.02 -36.47
N THR A 33 26.73 -0.19 -37.47
CA THR A 33 27.65 0.95 -37.31
C THR A 33 26.89 2.23 -36.98
N THR A 34 27.55 3.19 -36.33
CA THR A 34 26.97 4.52 -36.05
C THR A 34 26.50 5.24 -37.32
N SER A 35 27.23 5.09 -38.43
CA SER A 35 26.86 5.65 -39.74
C SER A 35 25.60 4.98 -40.31
N SER A 36 25.51 3.65 -40.24
CA SER A 36 24.32 2.91 -40.72
C SER A 36 23.07 3.24 -39.90
N LEU A 37 23.20 3.39 -38.57
CA LEU A 37 22.10 3.80 -37.70
C LEU A 37 21.63 5.24 -37.97
N ARG A 38 22.58 6.16 -38.18
CA ARG A 38 22.26 7.55 -38.57
C ARG A 38 21.49 7.58 -39.89
N HIS A 39 21.95 6.83 -40.88
CA HIS A 39 21.26 6.73 -42.17
C HIS A 39 19.86 6.12 -42.00
N ALA A 40 19.74 5.00 -41.29
CA ALA A 40 18.46 4.31 -41.08
C ALA A 40 17.44 5.17 -40.33
N ARG A 41 17.83 5.90 -39.27
CA ARG A 41 16.97 6.87 -38.55
C ARG A 41 16.46 8.00 -39.47
N ARG A 42 17.25 8.39 -40.46
CA ARG A 42 16.84 9.40 -41.46
C ARG A 42 15.90 8.83 -42.53
N THR A 43 15.96 7.54 -42.84
CA THR A 43 15.20 6.96 -43.96
C THR A 43 14.04 6.06 -43.56
N ARG A 44 14.24 5.08 -42.68
CA ARG A 44 13.29 3.97 -42.44
C ARG A 44 12.99 3.66 -40.97
N PHE A 45 13.83 4.10 -40.05
CA PHE A 45 13.66 3.88 -38.61
C PHE A 45 13.13 5.13 -37.92
N GLN A 46 12.51 4.94 -36.77
CA GLN A 46 12.15 6.01 -35.85
C GLN A 46 12.77 5.78 -34.47
N GLU A 47 12.73 6.81 -33.62
CA GLU A 47 13.31 6.80 -32.29
C GLU A 47 12.25 7.23 -31.26
N PRO A 48 11.46 6.29 -30.70
CA PRO A 48 10.38 6.63 -29.77
C PRO A 48 10.85 7.21 -28.43
N MET A 49 12.10 6.96 -28.04
CA MET A 49 12.79 7.50 -26.87
C MET A 49 14.28 7.66 -27.21
N PRO A 50 15.02 8.57 -26.55
CA PRO A 50 16.44 8.77 -26.83
C PRO A 50 17.24 7.46 -26.79
N ARG A 51 17.93 7.15 -27.89
CA ARG A 51 18.72 5.93 -28.10
C ARG A 51 17.93 4.62 -28.07
N VAL A 52 16.61 4.67 -28.25
CA VAL A 52 15.75 3.49 -28.45
C VAL A 52 15.13 3.57 -29.84
N VAL A 53 15.33 2.55 -30.66
CA VAL A 53 15.03 2.56 -32.09
C VAL A 53 13.94 1.54 -32.41
N ALA A 54 13.05 1.89 -33.33
CA ALA A 54 12.10 0.98 -33.96
C ALA A 54 12.36 0.88 -35.48
N PRO A 55 12.28 -0.32 -36.09
CA PRO A 55 12.67 -0.55 -37.48
C PRO A 55 11.64 -0.07 -38.53
N HIS A 56 10.74 0.83 -38.16
CA HIS A 56 9.66 1.32 -39.02
C HIS A 56 9.34 2.79 -38.71
N ARG A 57 8.56 3.45 -39.58
CA ARG A 57 8.01 4.81 -39.38
C ARG A 57 6.55 4.86 -38.96
N GLY A 58 5.87 3.71 -38.89
CA GLY A 58 4.45 3.63 -38.47
C GLY A 58 4.22 4.01 -37.00
N ARG A 59 2.95 4.17 -36.60
CA ARG A 59 2.58 4.58 -35.23
C ARG A 59 3.13 3.61 -34.18
N VAL A 60 3.66 4.15 -33.08
CA VAL A 60 4.05 3.38 -31.89
C VAL A 60 2.86 3.37 -30.93
N ASP A 61 2.29 2.18 -30.66
CA ASP A 61 1.19 2.03 -29.72
C ASP A 61 1.64 2.27 -28.27
N GLY A 62 0.70 2.49 -27.35
CA GLY A 62 1.00 2.82 -25.95
C GLY A 62 1.80 1.74 -25.21
N ALA A 63 1.57 0.46 -25.51
CA ALA A 63 2.31 -0.63 -24.88
C ALA A 63 3.77 -0.68 -25.38
N THR A 64 3.97 -0.44 -26.68
CA THR A 64 5.32 -0.32 -27.26
C THR A 64 6.04 0.95 -26.79
N ALA A 65 5.33 2.07 -26.65
CA ALA A 65 5.88 3.31 -26.09
C ALA A 65 6.34 3.15 -24.64
N LEU A 66 5.57 2.41 -23.81
CA LEU A 66 5.97 2.11 -22.43
C LEU A 66 7.21 1.21 -22.35
N VAL A 67 7.34 0.24 -23.26
CA VAL A 67 8.57 -0.57 -23.39
C VAL A 67 9.75 0.29 -23.83
N ALA A 68 9.55 1.24 -24.74
CA ALA A 68 10.58 2.20 -25.13
C ALA A 68 11.04 3.05 -23.93
N ALA A 69 10.11 3.51 -23.11
CA ALA A 69 10.39 4.25 -21.88
C ALA A 69 11.19 3.40 -20.88
N ALA A 70 10.84 2.13 -20.69
CA ALA A 70 11.57 1.20 -19.81
C ALA A 70 13.01 0.95 -20.31
N LEU A 71 13.21 0.77 -21.63
CA LEU A 71 14.54 0.61 -22.22
C LEU A 71 15.40 1.87 -22.04
N TRP A 72 14.81 3.06 -22.16
CA TRP A 72 15.48 4.33 -21.90
C TRP A 72 15.82 4.53 -20.41
N ALA A 73 14.90 4.12 -19.53
CA ALA A 73 15.06 4.17 -18.08
C ALA A 73 16.22 3.28 -17.62
N GLY A 74 16.38 2.12 -18.25
CA GLY A 74 17.48 1.19 -18.07
C GLY A 74 17.13 -0.01 -17.19
N PRO A 75 18.03 -1.01 -17.09
CA PRO A 75 17.71 -2.33 -16.53
C PRO A 75 17.45 -2.36 -15.02
N ARG A 76 17.85 -1.30 -14.29
CA ARG A 76 17.61 -1.15 -12.85
C ARG A 76 16.37 -0.30 -12.54
N ALA A 77 15.64 0.13 -13.56
CA ALA A 77 14.46 0.98 -13.40
C ALA A 77 13.22 0.13 -13.12
N VAL A 78 12.41 0.56 -12.15
CA VAL A 78 11.15 -0.08 -11.79
C VAL A 78 10.03 0.93 -11.98
N LEU A 79 9.03 0.57 -12.78
CA LEU A 79 7.83 1.37 -13.03
C LEU A 79 7.04 1.53 -11.72
N THR A 80 6.67 2.78 -11.42
CA THR A 80 5.85 3.19 -10.26
C THR A 80 4.75 4.15 -10.71
N GLY A 81 4.02 4.74 -9.76
CA GLY A 81 3.05 5.80 -10.04
C GLY A 81 1.76 5.32 -10.71
N GLY A 82 1.02 6.24 -11.32
CA GLY A 82 -0.27 5.95 -11.95
C GLY A 82 -0.18 4.90 -13.05
N VAL A 83 0.86 4.93 -13.89
CA VAL A 83 1.06 3.93 -14.95
C VAL A 83 1.26 2.53 -14.35
N ALA A 84 1.99 2.41 -13.23
CA ALA A 84 2.13 1.12 -12.54
C ALA A 84 0.78 0.63 -12.01
N LEU A 85 -0.02 1.49 -11.38
CA LEU A 85 -1.37 1.15 -10.91
C LEU A 85 -2.25 0.61 -12.05
N GLY A 86 -2.21 1.26 -13.22
CA GLY A 86 -2.87 0.77 -14.44
C GLY A 86 -2.41 -0.63 -14.86
N ARG A 87 -1.10 -0.94 -14.74
CA ARG A 87 -0.57 -2.28 -15.01
C ARG A 87 -0.97 -3.30 -13.95
N LEU A 88 -1.28 -2.88 -12.73
CA LEU A 88 -1.84 -3.73 -11.67
C LEU A 88 -3.37 -3.86 -11.77
N GLY A 89 -3.99 -3.23 -12.78
CA GLY A 89 -5.40 -3.36 -13.11
C GLY A 89 -6.28 -2.24 -12.58
N ILE A 90 -5.73 -1.25 -11.87
CA ILE A 90 -6.51 -0.09 -11.41
C ILE A 90 -6.89 0.79 -12.60
N GLU A 91 -8.13 1.25 -12.63
CA GLU A 91 -8.59 2.19 -13.64
C GLU A 91 -8.02 3.57 -13.33
N VAL A 92 -6.98 3.92 -14.09
CA VAL A 92 -6.30 5.20 -14.00
C VAL A 92 -6.53 5.97 -15.30
N SER A 93 -6.73 7.28 -15.19
CA SER A 93 -6.74 8.15 -16.36
C SER A 93 -5.43 8.00 -17.12
N PRO A 94 -5.45 7.93 -18.48
CA PRO A 94 -4.24 7.76 -19.27
C PRO A 94 -3.18 8.81 -18.94
N GLN A 95 -1.99 8.34 -18.57
CA GLN A 95 -0.86 9.19 -18.23
C GLN A 95 0.09 9.30 -19.42
N HIS A 96 0.54 10.52 -19.71
CA HIS A 96 1.50 10.78 -20.79
C HIS A 96 2.94 10.49 -20.37
N VAL A 97 3.25 10.57 -19.08
CA VAL A 97 4.60 10.38 -18.52
C VAL A 97 4.60 9.18 -17.57
N ALA A 98 5.49 8.21 -17.85
CA ALA A 98 5.71 7.07 -16.96
C ALA A 98 6.81 7.37 -15.92
N THR A 99 6.50 7.16 -14.65
CA THR A 99 7.48 7.33 -13.57
C THR A 99 8.20 6.02 -13.29
N PHE A 100 9.53 6.07 -13.24
CA PHE A 100 10.37 4.95 -12.84
C PHE A 100 11.23 5.32 -11.64
N VAL A 101 11.34 4.41 -10.68
CA VAL A 101 12.32 4.50 -9.60
C VAL A 101 13.61 3.80 -10.04
N ILE A 102 14.74 4.42 -9.76
CA ILE A 102 16.09 3.86 -9.91
C ILE A 102 16.83 3.91 -8.57
N PRO A 103 17.87 3.08 -8.38
CA PRO A 103 18.72 3.16 -7.20
C PRO A 103 19.33 4.56 -7.03
N GLU A 104 19.62 4.95 -5.80
CA GLU A 104 20.24 6.25 -5.46
C GLU A 104 21.56 6.53 -6.21
N THR A 105 22.32 5.47 -6.53
CA THR A 105 23.56 5.51 -7.33
C THR A 105 23.32 5.83 -8.82
N GLY A 106 22.07 5.83 -9.27
CA GLY A 106 21.69 6.19 -10.62
C GLY A 106 21.55 7.70 -10.83
N ARG A 107 21.30 8.10 -12.07
CA ARG A 107 21.08 9.51 -12.45
C ARG A 107 19.61 9.78 -12.73
N ALA A 108 19.01 10.70 -11.98
CA ALA A 108 17.67 11.23 -12.27
C ALA A 108 17.66 11.91 -13.64
N ARG A 109 16.62 11.65 -14.43
CA ARG A 109 16.45 12.14 -15.81
C ARG A 109 14.98 12.27 -16.12
N GLU A 110 14.63 13.18 -17.00
CA GLU A 110 13.26 13.39 -17.47
C GLU A 110 13.23 13.54 -18.98
N HIS A 111 12.11 13.10 -19.57
CA HIS A 111 11.77 13.18 -20.97
C HIS A 111 10.24 13.33 -21.08
N ASP A 112 9.73 13.77 -22.22
CA ASP A 112 8.29 14.02 -22.46
C ASP A 112 7.34 12.84 -22.15
N ARG A 113 7.88 11.63 -22.01
CA ARG A 113 7.16 10.36 -21.81
C ARG A 113 7.63 9.57 -20.59
N ALA A 114 8.71 9.99 -19.93
CA ALA A 114 9.26 9.25 -18.81
C ALA A 114 10.06 10.10 -17.83
N ARG A 115 9.94 9.79 -16.55
CA ARG A 115 10.70 10.41 -15.47
C ARG A 115 11.39 9.35 -14.62
N LEU A 116 12.66 9.60 -14.27
CA LEU A 116 13.43 8.76 -13.35
C LEU A 116 13.61 9.47 -12.02
N ILE A 117 13.07 8.88 -10.96
CA ILE A 117 13.27 9.32 -9.58
C ILE A 117 14.22 8.36 -8.85
N ARG A 118 15.01 8.90 -7.93
CA ARG A 118 15.97 8.11 -7.16
C ARG A 118 15.34 7.63 -5.85
N SER A 119 15.74 6.45 -5.40
CA SER A 119 15.39 5.95 -4.07
C SER A 119 16.54 5.16 -3.47
N THR A 120 16.72 5.35 -2.17
CA THR A 120 17.60 4.53 -1.32
C THR A 120 16.91 3.25 -0.84
N ARG A 121 15.60 3.14 -1.00
CA ARG A 121 14.78 2.03 -0.50
C ARG A 121 14.73 0.91 -1.53
N GLU A 122 14.81 -0.34 -1.06
CA GLU A 122 14.53 -1.49 -1.90
C GLU A 122 13.10 -1.44 -2.44
N LEU A 123 12.93 -1.94 -3.65
CA LEU A 123 11.65 -1.93 -4.36
C LEU A 123 11.17 -3.36 -4.48
N GLU A 124 9.98 -3.62 -3.97
CA GLU A 124 9.27 -4.85 -4.24
C GLU A 124 8.95 -4.93 -5.74
N VAL A 125 9.32 -6.03 -6.38
CA VAL A 125 8.99 -6.30 -7.78
C VAL A 125 7.86 -7.32 -7.82
N VAL A 126 6.68 -6.89 -8.25
CA VAL A 126 5.48 -7.74 -8.30
C VAL A 126 5.19 -8.27 -9.71
N ARG A 127 5.74 -7.62 -10.75
CA ARG A 127 5.57 -8.06 -12.14
C ARG A 127 6.77 -7.71 -13.01
N ARG A 128 7.13 -8.63 -13.90
CA ARG A 128 8.16 -8.45 -14.93
C ARG A 128 7.63 -8.89 -16.29
N SER A 129 7.86 -8.08 -17.31
CA SER A 129 7.56 -8.40 -18.71
C SER A 129 8.64 -7.77 -19.60
N GLY A 130 9.61 -8.58 -20.03
CA GLY A 130 10.79 -8.09 -20.75
C GLY A 130 11.53 -7.00 -19.95
N PRO A 131 11.82 -5.83 -20.54
CA PRO A 131 12.48 -4.72 -19.85
C PRO A 131 11.57 -3.97 -18.87
N LEU A 132 10.25 -4.23 -18.88
CA LEU A 132 9.31 -3.55 -18.00
C LEU A 132 9.19 -4.30 -16.66
N VAL A 133 9.68 -3.67 -15.60
CA VAL A 133 9.58 -4.13 -14.21
C VAL A 133 8.61 -3.22 -13.47
N VAL A 134 7.67 -3.77 -12.69
CA VAL A 134 6.61 -3.00 -12.00
C VAL A 134 6.67 -3.23 -10.49
N THR A 135 6.53 -2.14 -9.73
CA THR A 135 6.51 -2.16 -8.25
C THR A 135 5.15 -2.54 -7.67
N GLY A 136 5.10 -2.83 -6.37
CA GLY A 136 3.87 -3.10 -5.62
C GLY A 136 2.93 -1.90 -5.50
N ALA A 137 1.64 -2.16 -5.26
CA ALA A 137 0.58 -1.14 -5.29
C ALA A 137 0.78 -0.03 -4.25
N ALA A 138 1.22 -0.35 -3.03
CA ALA A 138 1.50 0.64 -1.98
C ALA A 138 2.56 1.65 -2.43
N ARG A 139 3.67 1.15 -2.98
CA ARG A 139 4.74 2.02 -3.50
C ARG A 139 4.26 2.85 -4.68
N ALA A 140 3.50 2.23 -5.60
CA ALA A 140 2.98 2.89 -6.79
C ALA A 140 2.07 4.08 -6.45
N ILE A 141 1.10 3.89 -5.55
CA ILE A 141 0.18 4.97 -5.17
C ILE A 141 0.86 6.08 -4.37
N ALA A 142 1.81 5.73 -3.49
CA ALA A 142 2.59 6.72 -2.75
C ALA A 142 3.48 7.57 -3.69
N ASP A 143 4.14 6.95 -4.67
CA ASP A 143 4.92 7.68 -5.66
C ASP A 143 4.04 8.53 -6.58
N ALA A 144 2.83 8.06 -6.96
CA ALA A 144 1.86 8.85 -7.72
C ALA A 144 1.50 10.13 -6.95
N ALA A 145 1.19 10.02 -5.66
CA ALA A 145 0.84 11.16 -4.82
C ALA A 145 2.02 12.13 -4.62
N VAL A 146 3.26 11.63 -4.55
CA VAL A 146 4.44 12.44 -4.24
C VAL A 146 5.06 13.12 -5.47
N HIS A 147 5.04 12.43 -6.60
CA HIS A 147 5.81 12.79 -7.80
C HIS A 147 4.95 13.12 -9.02
N GLU A 148 3.64 12.84 -9.00
CA GLU A 148 2.75 13.08 -10.13
C GLU A 148 1.67 14.09 -9.75
N SER A 149 0.96 14.61 -10.75
CA SER A 149 -0.13 15.56 -10.55
C SER A 149 -1.45 14.86 -10.79
N HIS A 150 -2.13 14.48 -9.71
CA HIS A 150 -3.45 13.86 -9.71
C HIS A 150 -4.39 14.66 -8.83
N ARG A 151 -5.70 14.53 -9.09
CA ARG A 151 -6.69 15.12 -8.18
C ARG A 151 -6.71 14.31 -6.87
N PRO A 152 -6.90 14.94 -5.71
CA PRO A 152 -7.00 14.24 -4.44
C PRO A 152 -8.06 13.13 -4.45
N GLU A 153 -9.18 13.34 -5.12
CA GLU A 153 -10.28 12.37 -5.22
C GLU A 153 -9.87 11.10 -5.98
N ASP A 154 -9.02 11.24 -7.01
CA ASP A 154 -8.51 10.10 -7.78
C ASP A 154 -7.57 9.25 -6.92
N LEU A 155 -6.67 9.89 -6.15
CA LEU A 155 -5.75 9.20 -5.24
C LEU A 155 -6.51 8.48 -4.12
N GLU A 156 -7.52 9.12 -3.55
CA GLU A 156 -8.39 8.53 -2.54
C GLU A 156 -9.14 7.30 -3.09
N HIS A 157 -9.75 7.44 -4.28
CA HIS A 157 -10.44 6.35 -4.96
C HIS A 157 -9.50 5.18 -5.29
N TRP A 158 -8.31 5.46 -5.84
CA TRP A 158 -7.31 4.43 -6.14
C TRP A 158 -6.85 3.70 -4.89
N SER A 159 -6.76 4.39 -3.75
CA SER A 159 -6.38 3.78 -2.46
C SER A 159 -7.40 2.74 -2.02
N ILE A 160 -8.68 3.09 -2.09
CA ILE A 160 -9.79 2.16 -1.81
C ILE A 160 -9.74 0.98 -2.79
N ALA A 161 -9.56 1.26 -4.09
CA ALA A 161 -9.55 0.23 -5.13
C ALA A 161 -8.38 -0.76 -4.99
N VAL A 162 -7.16 -0.30 -4.64
CA VAL A 162 -6.02 -1.21 -4.43
C VAL A 162 -6.21 -2.11 -3.21
N LEU A 163 -6.87 -1.60 -2.16
CA LEU A 163 -7.17 -2.35 -0.94
C LEU A 163 -8.30 -3.36 -1.16
N GLN A 164 -9.40 -2.95 -1.79
CA GLN A 164 -10.54 -3.82 -2.11
C GLN A 164 -10.15 -5.00 -3.01
N ARG A 165 -9.18 -4.79 -3.91
CA ARG A 165 -8.67 -5.83 -4.82
C ARG A 165 -7.55 -6.67 -4.22
N GLY A 166 -7.14 -6.42 -2.97
CA GLY A 166 -6.08 -7.16 -2.30
C GLY A 166 -4.69 -7.00 -2.94
N LEU A 167 -4.45 -5.89 -3.66
CA LEU A 167 -3.14 -5.62 -4.31
C LEU A 167 -2.07 -5.16 -3.32
N THR A 168 -2.51 -4.74 -2.13
CA THR A 168 -1.70 -4.43 -0.95
C THR A 168 -2.58 -4.63 0.28
N THR A 169 -1.98 -4.74 1.47
CA THR A 169 -2.74 -4.69 2.73
C THR A 169 -2.77 -3.26 3.29
N PRO A 170 -3.72 -2.93 4.18
CA PRO A 170 -3.73 -1.66 4.91
C PRO A 170 -2.39 -1.37 5.61
N GLU A 171 -1.75 -2.37 6.21
CA GLU A 171 -0.49 -2.22 6.95
C GLU A 171 0.67 -1.87 6.03
N VAL A 172 0.77 -2.55 4.89
CA VAL A 172 1.82 -2.29 3.90
C VAL A 172 1.64 -0.89 3.29
N LEU A 173 0.40 -0.48 3.02
CA LEU A 173 0.10 0.87 2.54
C LEU A 173 0.43 1.92 3.61
N GLU A 174 -0.04 1.73 4.85
CA GLU A 174 0.23 2.61 5.98
C GLU A 174 1.74 2.82 6.17
N GLN A 175 2.52 1.74 6.21
CA GLN A 175 3.98 1.79 6.36
C GLN A 175 4.63 2.58 5.23
N GLU A 176 4.19 2.38 3.99
CA GLU A 176 4.71 3.12 2.85
C GLU A 176 4.40 4.61 2.95
N LEU A 177 3.21 4.99 3.42
CA LEU A 177 2.80 6.39 3.58
C LEU A 177 3.57 7.13 4.67
N TRP A 178 3.92 6.45 5.77
CA TRP A 178 4.73 7.01 6.85
C TRP A 178 6.11 7.48 6.39
N LEU A 179 6.63 6.90 5.32
CA LEU A 179 7.93 7.26 4.75
C LEU A 179 7.86 8.48 3.83
N ARG A 180 6.70 9.16 3.74
CA ARG A 180 6.43 10.25 2.79
C ARG A 180 6.06 11.55 3.49
N PRO A 181 6.26 12.72 2.84
CA PRO A 181 5.75 13.98 3.35
C PRO A 181 4.22 13.93 3.50
N ARG A 182 3.72 14.11 4.74
CA ARG A 182 2.30 13.93 5.10
C ARG A 182 1.33 14.68 4.18
N ALA A 183 1.64 15.93 3.86
CA ALA A 183 0.82 16.79 3.00
C ALA A 183 0.66 16.24 1.57
N LYS A 184 1.66 15.53 1.04
CA LYS A 184 1.61 14.98 -0.31
C LYS A 184 0.77 13.71 -0.42
N VAL A 185 0.67 12.96 0.68
CA VAL A 185 -0.02 11.66 0.69
C VAL A 185 -1.35 11.70 1.43
N GLU A 186 -1.87 12.89 1.76
CA GLU A 186 -3.08 13.04 2.57
C GLU A 186 -4.31 12.39 1.94
N ALA A 187 -4.48 12.51 0.62
CA ALA A 187 -5.56 11.85 -0.10
C ALA A 187 -5.48 10.32 -0.02
N VAL A 188 -4.26 9.76 -0.04
CA VAL A 188 -4.04 8.31 0.09
C VAL A 188 -4.38 7.84 1.50
N TRP A 189 -4.05 8.66 2.51
CA TRP A 189 -4.48 8.43 3.90
C TRP A 189 -6.01 8.42 4.05
N ARG A 190 -6.73 9.35 3.40
CA ARG A 190 -8.21 9.35 3.44
C ARG A 190 -8.80 8.09 2.84
N GLY A 191 -8.26 7.62 1.70
CA GLY A 191 -8.76 6.38 1.09
C GLY A 191 -8.43 5.13 1.91
N LEU A 192 -7.28 5.09 2.57
CA LEU A 192 -6.95 4.06 3.56
C LEU A 192 -7.95 4.09 4.73
N ALA A 193 -8.21 5.27 5.30
CA ALA A 193 -9.17 5.44 6.38
C ALA A 193 -10.58 5.02 5.95
N GLY A 194 -11.06 5.48 4.79
CA GLY A 194 -12.39 5.11 4.28
C GLY A 194 -12.54 3.61 4.01
N PHE A 195 -11.50 2.93 3.51
CA PHE A 195 -11.51 1.47 3.38
C PHE A 195 -11.56 0.78 4.74
N VAL A 196 -10.75 1.25 5.69
CA VAL A 196 -10.73 0.77 7.07
C VAL A 196 -12.11 0.98 7.70
N ASP A 197 -12.60 2.20 7.82
CA ASP A 197 -13.90 2.51 8.45
C ASP A 197 -15.06 1.71 7.82
N GLY A 198 -15.06 1.51 6.50
CA GLY A 198 -16.05 0.67 5.81
C GLY A 198 -15.95 -0.82 6.17
N ALA A 199 -14.74 -1.37 6.22
CA ALA A 199 -14.51 -2.76 6.66
C ALA A 199 -14.66 -2.93 8.19
N TRP A 200 -14.61 -1.84 8.95
CA TRP A 200 -14.57 -1.82 10.42
C TRP A 200 -15.92 -1.43 11.03
N SER A 201 -17.00 -1.44 10.25
CA SER A 201 -18.29 -0.87 10.63
C SER A 201 -19.03 -1.56 11.79
N ARG A 202 -18.56 -2.68 12.40
CA ARG A 202 -19.04 -3.19 13.72
C ARG A 202 -18.00 -4.08 14.44
N PRO A 203 -16.99 -3.53 15.13
CA PRO A 203 -15.98 -4.34 15.86
C PRO A 203 -16.61 -5.26 16.91
N GLU A 204 -17.71 -4.83 17.54
CA GLU A 204 -18.50 -5.63 18.48
C GLU A 204 -19.06 -6.92 17.86
N VAL A 205 -19.57 -6.85 16.62
CA VAL A 205 -20.15 -8.02 15.94
C VAL A 205 -19.06 -9.03 15.60
N ALA A 206 -17.91 -8.54 15.15
CA ALA A 206 -16.75 -9.37 14.87
C ALA A 206 -16.20 -10.03 16.15
N LEU A 207 -16.00 -9.23 17.19
CA LEU A 207 -15.52 -9.70 18.48
C LEU A 207 -16.46 -10.78 19.02
N ARG A 208 -17.77 -10.53 18.96
CA ARG A 208 -18.79 -11.48 19.38
C ARG A 208 -18.75 -12.77 18.57
N ARG A 209 -18.65 -12.68 17.25
CA ARG A 209 -18.52 -13.87 16.38
C ARG A 209 -17.32 -14.74 16.74
N GLU A 210 -16.15 -14.14 16.95
CA GLU A 210 -14.92 -14.90 17.23
C GLU A 210 -14.91 -15.48 18.64
N VAL A 211 -15.36 -14.72 19.65
CA VAL A 211 -15.39 -15.17 21.05
C VAL A 211 -16.49 -16.21 21.28
N ASP A 212 -17.72 -15.93 20.82
CA ASP A 212 -18.84 -16.88 20.98
C ASP A 212 -18.62 -18.13 20.10
N GLY A 213 -17.96 -17.98 18.95
CA GLY A 213 -17.63 -19.08 18.04
C GLY A 213 -16.55 -20.05 18.57
N ASP A 214 -15.61 -19.59 19.39
CA ASP A 214 -14.61 -20.46 20.06
C ASP A 214 -15.28 -21.36 21.12
N GLY A 215 -16.34 -20.87 21.78
CA GLY A 215 -17.13 -21.60 22.77
C GLY A 215 -16.43 -21.87 24.11
N GLY A 216 -15.18 -21.42 24.29
CA GLY A 216 -14.36 -21.66 25.48
C GLY A 216 -14.32 -20.51 26.50
N PHE A 217 -15.05 -19.42 26.25
CA PHE A 217 -15.03 -18.21 27.07
C PHE A 217 -16.33 -18.03 27.87
N PRO A 218 -16.28 -17.28 29.00
CA PRO A 218 -17.48 -16.80 29.66
C PRO A 218 -18.35 -15.94 28.72
N PRO A 219 -19.62 -15.69 29.07
CA PRO A 219 -20.51 -14.85 28.27
C PRO A 219 -19.89 -13.48 27.97
N LEU A 220 -19.76 -13.15 26.68
CA LEU A 220 -19.29 -11.85 26.24
C LEU A 220 -20.42 -10.82 26.31
N LEU A 221 -20.21 -9.77 27.10
CA LEU A 221 -21.06 -8.59 27.12
C LEU A 221 -20.48 -7.56 26.15
N THR A 222 -21.20 -7.27 25.07
CA THR A 222 -20.97 -6.11 24.20
C THR A 222 -21.95 -5.00 24.58
N ASN A 223 -21.64 -3.73 24.27
CA ASN A 223 -22.52 -2.59 24.58
C ASN A 223 -22.81 -2.37 26.09
N CYS A 224 -21.92 -2.81 26.99
CA CYS A 224 -22.05 -2.58 28.43
C CYS A 224 -21.24 -1.37 28.91
N ARG A 225 -21.72 -0.67 29.93
CA ARG A 225 -20.97 0.36 30.66
C ARG A 225 -20.42 -0.23 31.94
N LEU A 226 -19.18 0.08 32.27
CA LEU A 226 -18.56 -0.22 33.55
C LEU A 226 -18.55 1.06 34.39
N GLU A 227 -19.12 0.99 35.58
CA GLU A 227 -19.20 2.11 36.52
C GLU A 227 -18.49 1.76 37.84
N THR A 228 -18.01 2.74 38.59
CA THR A 228 -17.58 2.53 39.98
C THR A 228 -18.77 2.10 40.86
N LEU A 229 -18.50 1.63 42.07
CA LEU A 229 -19.55 1.27 43.02
C LEU A 229 -20.44 2.48 43.41
N GLU A 230 -19.88 3.69 43.31
CA GLU A 230 -20.55 4.98 43.53
C GLU A 230 -21.30 5.49 42.28
N GLY A 231 -21.24 4.76 41.17
CA GLY A 231 -21.98 5.04 39.93
C GLY A 231 -21.29 6.00 38.96
N GLN A 232 -19.98 6.22 39.08
CA GLN A 232 -19.21 7.01 38.10
C GLN A 232 -18.83 6.13 36.90
N LEU A 233 -18.97 6.63 35.67
CA LEU A 233 -18.60 5.88 34.46
C LEU A 233 -17.08 5.71 34.37
N LEU A 234 -16.60 4.46 34.38
CA LEU A 234 -15.20 4.10 34.12
C LEU A 234 -14.95 3.92 32.62
N GLY A 235 -15.88 3.29 31.90
CA GLY A 235 -15.71 3.05 30.48
C GLY A 235 -16.82 2.26 29.82
N THR A 236 -16.75 2.14 28.50
CA THR A 236 -17.64 1.30 27.68
C THR A 236 -16.73 0.45 26.79
N PRO A 237 -16.24 -0.70 27.29
CA PRO A 237 -15.33 -1.55 26.51
C PRO A 237 -16.06 -2.18 25.31
N ASP A 238 -15.32 -2.51 24.25
CA ASP A 238 -15.87 -3.22 23.09
C ASP A 238 -16.42 -4.61 23.44
N GLY A 239 -15.83 -5.24 24.46
CA GLY A 239 -16.37 -6.45 25.09
C GLY A 239 -15.94 -6.61 26.54
N TYR A 240 -16.77 -7.27 27.36
CA TYR A 240 -16.47 -7.56 28.76
C TYR A 240 -16.86 -8.98 29.16
N LEU A 241 -15.92 -9.69 29.76
CA LEU A 241 -16.09 -11.02 30.34
C LEU A 241 -16.20 -10.87 31.86
N GLU A 242 -17.43 -10.71 32.36
CA GLU A 242 -17.71 -10.39 33.77
C GLU A 242 -17.13 -11.43 34.75
N GLU A 243 -17.27 -12.72 34.42
CA GLU A 243 -16.76 -13.83 35.24
C GLU A 243 -15.23 -13.92 35.27
N ALA A 244 -14.54 -13.23 34.36
CA ALA A 244 -13.08 -13.16 34.30
C ALA A 244 -12.54 -11.77 34.69
N GLY A 245 -13.41 -10.80 34.96
CA GLY A 245 -13.02 -9.40 35.20
C GLY A 245 -12.16 -8.81 34.08
N THR A 246 -12.44 -9.21 32.83
CA THR A 246 -11.57 -8.90 31.67
C THR A 246 -12.32 -8.09 30.63
N ALA A 247 -11.84 -6.88 30.35
CA ALA A 247 -12.27 -6.04 29.25
C ALA A 247 -11.44 -6.31 28.00
N ILE A 248 -12.09 -6.29 26.84
CA ILE A 248 -11.47 -6.38 25.53
C ILE A 248 -11.67 -5.02 24.86
N GLN A 249 -10.56 -4.43 24.43
CA GLN A 249 -10.55 -3.14 23.76
C GLN A 249 -9.98 -3.32 22.36
N VAL A 250 -10.76 -2.92 21.38
CA VAL A 250 -10.46 -3.05 19.97
C VAL A 250 -9.87 -1.71 19.50
N HIS A 251 -8.57 -1.55 19.69
CA HIS A 251 -7.93 -0.28 19.37
C HIS A 251 -7.62 -0.16 17.88
N SER A 252 -8.12 0.91 17.25
CA SER A 252 -7.75 1.28 15.90
C SER A 252 -6.44 2.08 15.89
N ARG A 253 -5.53 1.76 14.95
CA ARG A 253 -4.27 2.50 14.79
C ARG A 253 -4.48 3.97 14.40
N ALA A 254 -5.61 4.31 13.80
CA ALA A 254 -6.00 5.70 13.52
C ALA A 254 -6.24 6.54 14.80
N HIS A 255 -6.59 5.91 15.93
CA HIS A 255 -6.81 6.57 17.22
C HIS A 255 -5.54 6.63 18.09
N HIS A 256 -4.38 6.24 17.55
CA HIS A 256 -3.14 6.15 18.34
C HIS A 256 -2.11 7.26 18.07
N GLN A 257 -2.37 8.22 17.17
CA GLN A 257 -1.52 9.42 17.02
C GLN A 257 -2.32 10.65 16.55
N GLY A 258 -2.35 11.69 17.39
CA GLY A 258 -2.86 13.02 17.05
C GLY A 258 -3.24 13.82 18.31
N PHE A 259 -3.00 15.13 18.27
CA PHE A 259 -3.74 16.06 19.12
C PHE A 259 -5.08 16.31 18.42
N ASP A 260 -6.19 16.37 19.16
CA ASP A 260 -7.43 16.92 18.60
C ASP A 260 -7.22 18.40 18.20
N ASP A 261 -8.13 19.00 17.42
CA ASP A 261 -8.04 20.40 16.97
C ASP A 261 -7.96 21.42 18.14
N ALA A 262 -8.15 20.94 19.38
CA ALA A 262 -8.03 21.69 20.63
C ALA A 262 -6.75 21.38 21.43
N GLY A 263 -5.80 20.62 20.88
CA GLY A 263 -4.52 20.31 21.53
C GLY A 263 -4.58 19.16 22.55
N GLY A 264 -5.64 18.35 22.55
CA GLY A 264 -5.80 17.19 23.43
C GLY A 264 -5.12 15.94 22.88
N ASP A 265 -4.18 15.37 23.64
CA ASP A 265 -3.48 14.14 23.26
C ASP A 265 -4.46 12.94 23.21
N LEU A 266 -4.75 12.45 22.00
CA LEU A 266 -5.61 11.28 21.79
C LEU A 266 -4.94 9.99 22.29
N TRP A 267 -3.60 9.97 22.43
CA TRP A 267 -2.85 8.91 23.07
C TRP A 267 -3.12 8.89 24.58
N GLY A 268 -3.00 10.05 25.23
CA GLY A 268 -3.35 10.27 26.63
C GLY A 268 -4.75 9.75 26.96
N ARG A 269 -5.79 10.14 26.20
CA ARG A 269 -7.17 9.74 26.50
C ARG A 269 -7.45 8.23 26.39
N THR A 270 -6.77 7.51 25.50
CA THR A 270 -6.96 6.06 25.36
C THR A 270 -6.19 5.30 26.44
N VAL A 271 -4.97 5.75 26.75
CA VAL A 271 -4.15 5.20 27.84
C VAL A 271 -4.79 5.49 29.20
N GLU A 272 -5.35 6.69 29.40
CA GLU A 272 -6.07 7.08 30.63
C GLU A 272 -7.32 6.21 30.82
N LYS A 273 -8.13 6.01 29.77
CA LYS A 273 -9.31 5.12 29.84
C LYS A 273 -8.97 3.67 30.20
N ASP A 274 -7.92 3.12 29.58
CA ASP A 274 -7.45 1.78 29.93
C ASP A 274 -6.86 1.76 31.35
N SER A 275 -6.19 2.84 31.76
CA SER A 275 -5.64 2.99 33.11
C SER A 275 -6.73 3.07 34.19
N ASP A 276 -7.86 3.73 33.92
CA ASP A 276 -9.00 3.81 34.84
C ASP A 276 -9.64 2.43 35.05
N LEU A 277 -9.76 1.64 33.99
CA LEU A 277 -10.21 0.25 34.07
C LEU A 277 -9.24 -0.60 34.89
N VAL A 278 -7.94 -0.49 34.61
CA VAL A 278 -6.89 -1.22 35.35
C VAL A 278 -6.86 -0.80 36.82
N ALA A 279 -7.01 0.49 37.12
CA ALA A 279 -7.06 1.01 38.49
C ALA A 279 -8.28 0.48 39.28
N ALA A 280 -9.38 0.18 38.59
CA ALA A 280 -10.55 -0.47 39.16
C ALA A 280 -10.40 -2.01 39.28
N GLY A 281 -9.25 -2.57 38.91
CA GLY A 281 -8.95 -4.00 38.96
C GLY A 281 -9.39 -4.78 37.71
N VAL A 282 -9.84 -4.11 36.65
CA VAL A 282 -10.24 -4.76 35.39
C VAL A 282 -9.00 -5.06 34.54
N ARG A 283 -8.87 -6.30 34.07
CA ARG A 283 -7.79 -6.64 33.13
C ARG A 283 -8.18 -6.21 31.72
N VAL A 284 -7.30 -5.48 31.05
CA VAL A 284 -7.55 -5.00 29.69
C VAL A 284 -6.74 -5.81 28.67
N VAL A 285 -7.43 -6.41 27.71
CA VAL A 285 -6.85 -7.07 26.54
C VAL A 285 -7.07 -6.18 25.33
N GLY A 286 -6.04 -5.43 24.97
CA GLY A 286 -6.00 -4.68 23.72
C GLY A 286 -5.79 -5.61 22.52
N VAL A 287 -6.63 -5.45 21.49
CA VAL A 287 -6.48 -6.12 20.19
C VAL A 287 -6.63 -5.09 19.07
N THR A 288 -5.79 -5.19 18.05
CA THR A 288 -6.03 -4.42 16.83
C THR A 288 -7.07 -5.15 15.98
N PRO A 289 -7.96 -4.44 15.27
CA PRO A 289 -8.89 -5.09 14.35
C PRO A 289 -8.22 -6.01 13.36
N TRP A 290 -7.04 -5.66 12.84
CA TRP A 290 -6.27 -6.58 12.00
C TRP A 290 -6.00 -7.93 12.67
N THR A 291 -5.56 -7.92 13.94
CA THR A 291 -5.29 -9.16 14.67
C THR A 291 -6.59 -9.94 14.89
N LEU A 292 -7.68 -9.25 15.24
CA LEU A 292 -8.99 -9.87 15.43
C LEU A 292 -9.49 -10.56 14.16
N TYR A 293 -9.35 -9.94 12.98
CA TYR A 293 -9.89 -10.46 11.72
C TYR A 293 -8.98 -11.44 10.98
N THR A 294 -7.68 -11.15 10.91
CA THR A 294 -6.74 -11.92 10.06
C THR A 294 -6.00 -13.01 10.83
N LYS A 295 -5.91 -12.86 12.16
CA LYS A 295 -5.27 -13.81 13.06
C LYS A 295 -6.12 -14.06 14.31
N PRO A 296 -7.42 -14.38 14.16
CA PRO A 296 -8.33 -14.54 15.30
C PRO A 296 -7.78 -15.52 16.33
N GLN A 297 -7.19 -16.64 15.88
CA GLN A 297 -6.58 -17.61 16.79
C GLN A 297 -5.46 -17.02 17.68
N ARG A 298 -4.68 -16.05 17.16
CA ARG A 298 -3.64 -15.37 17.97
C ARG A 298 -4.29 -14.54 19.07
N PHE A 299 -5.37 -13.83 18.74
CA PHE A 299 -6.15 -13.07 19.71
C PHE A 299 -6.80 -14.00 20.73
N LEU A 300 -7.51 -15.05 20.31
CA LEU A 300 -8.17 -16.01 21.18
C LEU A 300 -7.18 -16.72 22.11
N ASN A 301 -6.00 -17.11 21.62
CA ASN A 301 -4.95 -17.69 22.45
C ASN A 301 -4.49 -16.71 23.55
N ARG A 302 -4.29 -15.43 23.22
CA ARG A 302 -3.93 -14.40 24.21
C ARG A 302 -5.07 -14.17 25.19
N LEU A 303 -6.31 -14.10 24.71
CA LEU A 303 -7.48 -13.93 25.55
C LEU A 303 -7.62 -15.10 26.53
N ARG A 304 -7.45 -16.35 26.08
CA ARG A 304 -7.47 -17.54 26.96
C ARG A 304 -6.40 -17.47 28.04
N GLN A 305 -5.19 -17.02 27.71
CA GLN A 305 -4.13 -16.85 28.71
C GLN A 305 -4.52 -15.85 29.80
N VAL A 306 -5.17 -14.74 29.45
CA VAL A 306 -5.61 -13.72 30.42
C VAL A 306 -6.82 -14.20 31.22
N VAL A 307 -7.80 -14.82 30.56
CA VAL A 307 -8.99 -15.38 31.22
C VAL A 307 -8.63 -16.50 32.19
N ALA A 308 -7.62 -17.33 31.86
CA ALA A 308 -7.14 -18.40 32.71
C ALA A 308 -6.52 -17.92 34.04
N LEU A 309 -6.17 -16.63 34.16
CA LEU A 309 -5.74 -16.04 35.43
C LEU A 309 -6.90 -15.95 36.44
N GLY A 310 -8.15 -16.04 35.99
CA GLY A 310 -9.35 -15.97 36.83
C GLY A 310 -9.57 -14.60 37.48
N LEU A 311 -10.69 -14.40 38.17
CA LEU A 311 -10.95 -13.15 38.89
C LEU A 311 -9.94 -12.92 40.02
N GLU A 312 -9.37 -11.71 40.10
CA GLU A 312 -8.58 -11.33 41.27
C GLU A 312 -9.47 -11.26 42.52
N SER A 313 -8.87 -11.56 43.66
CA SER A 313 -9.46 -11.29 44.98
C SER A 313 -8.65 -10.17 45.63
N PRO A 314 -9.28 -9.03 45.96
CA PRO A 314 -10.69 -8.70 45.79
C PRO A 314 -11.11 -8.53 44.32
N ARG A 315 -12.42 -8.73 44.04
CA ARG A 315 -13.00 -8.56 42.71
C ARG A 315 -12.83 -7.12 42.21
N PRO A 316 -12.81 -6.89 40.89
CA PRO A 316 -12.82 -5.54 40.33
C PRO A 316 -13.98 -4.72 40.90
N ALA A 317 -13.70 -3.49 41.34
CA ALA A 317 -14.66 -2.62 42.03
C ALA A 317 -15.59 -1.92 41.02
N VAL A 318 -16.24 -2.71 40.17
CA VAL A 318 -17.05 -2.21 39.05
C VAL A 318 -18.47 -2.77 39.07
N ARG A 319 -19.43 -1.93 38.69
CA ARG A 319 -20.82 -2.28 38.40
C ARG A 319 -21.02 -2.33 36.89
N VAL A 320 -21.57 -3.45 36.40
CA VAL A 320 -21.90 -3.62 34.98
C VAL A 320 -23.32 -3.12 34.71
N VAL A 321 -23.45 -2.12 33.83
CA VAL A 321 -24.73 -1.62 33.34
C VAL A 321 -24.92 -2.08 31.90
N ARG A 322 -25.87 -3.01 31.69
CA ARG A 322 -26.23 -3.51 30.36
C ARG A 322 -27.13 -2.49 29.68
N ARG A 323 -26.85 -2.13 28.42
CA ARG A 323 -27.81 -1.40 27.59
C ARG A 323 -28.73 -2.42 26.94
N ASP A 324 -30.04 -2.22 27.06
CA ASP A 324 -31.00 -3.01 26.31
C ASP A 324 -30.77 -2.78 24.81
N ALA A 325 -30.74 -3.88 24.05
CA ALA A 325 -30.64 -3.82 22.60
C ALA A 325 -31.97 -3.26 22.07
N ALA A 326 -31.94 -2.02 21.58
CA ALA A 326 -32.99 -1.47 20.72
C ALA A 326 -32.81 -1.97 19.28
#